data_AF-A0A4Q2MB81-F1
#
_entry.id   AF-A0A4Q2MB81-F1
#
_cell.length_a   1.000
_cell.length_b   1.000
_cell.length_c   1.000
_cell.angle_alpha   90.00
_cell.angle_beta   90.00
_cell.angle_gamma   90.00
#
_symmetry.space_group_name_H-M   'P 1'
#
loop_
_entity.id
_entity.type
_entity.pdbx_description
1 polymer ?
#
loop_
_entity_poly.entity_id
_entity_poly.type
_entity_poly.pdbx_seq_one_letter_code
_entity_poly.pdbx_strand_id
1 'polypeptide(L)'
;MSYIEGDTPDSIVIELADLTDETVTAASLRVGSSTHNGTIAGGDVTFSLPALTKLGVIRSTIRLTRPGGSSFSVAGPSFVVEPSVPSGWHTLASARDEWRDAPSEHETGGDVLLYTVLETARVQCAEFGPSLAVDEAPTLPGLGTLSGADTLPSAGTLAVPEHFRQAQLMQARNIWNASRTDPASGGIGNDGFVIRPFPMDWVVKGILRPKRGIPVFA
;
A
#
# COMPACT_ATOMS: atom_id res chain seq x y z
N MET A 1 -8.07 2.28 5.68
CA MET A 1 -7.33 3.40 6.29
C MET A 1 -5.94 3.45 5.67
N SER A 2 -5.64 4.55 5.01
CA SER A 2 -4.32 4.87 4.45
C SER A 2 -3.60 5.92 5.30
N TYR A 3 -2.28 5.76 5.43
CA TYR A 3 -1.39 6.65 6.15
C TYR A 3 -0.13 6.88 5.32
N ILE A 4 0.56 7.98 5.59
CA ILE A 4 1.90 8.25 5.07
C ILE A 4 2.94 7.76 6.09
N GLU A 5 4.09 7.34 5.61
CA GLU A 5 5.23 6.96 6.46
C GLU A 5 5.56 8.05 7.48
N GLY A 6 5.61 7.64 8.75
CA GLY A 6 5.86 8.55 9.87
C GLY A 6 4.61 9.14 10.50
N ASP A 7 3.43 8.96 9.89
CA ASP A 7 2.17 9.40 10.48
C ASP A 7 1.92 8.70 11.83
N THR A 8 1.44 9.48 12.79
CA THR A 8 1.01 9.03 14.12
C THR A 8 -0.50 9.19 14.23
N PRO A 9 -1.30 8.18 13.85
CA PRO A 9 -2.74 8.22 14.09
C PRO A 9 -3.04 8.34 15.59
N ASP A 10 -3.84 9.33 15.97
CA ASP A 10 -4.10 9.66 17.37
C ASP A 10 -4.70 8.49 18.15
N SER A 11 -5.76 7.89 17.62
CA SER A 11 -6.36 6.69 18.20
C SER A 11 -7.22 5.92 17.20
N ILE A 12 -7.43 4.64 17.50
CA ILE A 12 -8.44 3.80 16.84
C ILE A 12 -9.46 3.42 17.88
N VAL A 13 -10.73 3.69 17.56
CA VAL A 13 -11.88 3.28 18.35
C VAL A 13 -12.55 2.11 17.65
N ILE A 14 -12.81 1.05 18.40
CA ILE A 14 -13.50 -0.15 17.91
C ILE A 14 -14.61 -0.47 18.90
N GLU A 15 -15.83 -0.62 18.40
CA GLU A 15 -16.97 -1.04 19.21
C GLU A 15 -16.78 -2.49 19.65
N LEU A 16 -16.91 -2.80 20.94
CA LEU A 16 -16.74 -4.17 21.43
C LEU A 16 -17.78 -5.12 20.85
N ALA A 17 -18.99 -4.62 20.57
CA ALA A 17 -20.08 -5.40 19.98
C ALA A 17 -19.71 -5.96 18.59
N ASP A 18 -18.86 -5.26 17.84
CA ASP A 18 -18.34 -5.75 16.56
C ASP A 18 -17.32 -6.90 16.72
N LEU A 19 -16.74 -7.03 17.92
CA LEU A 19 -15.71 -8.02 18.22
C LEU A 19 -16.26 -9.23 18.99
N THR A 20 -17.18 -9.02 19.92
CA THR A 20 -17.70 -10.04 20.83
C THR A 20 -18.94 -9.58 21.61
N ASP A 21 -19.83 -10.52 21.92
CA ASP A 21 -20.94 -10.31 22.87
C ASP A 21 -20.52 -10.52 24.35
N GLU A 22 -19.26 -10.84 24.61
CA GLU A 22 -18.76 -11.19 25.95
C GLU A 22 -18.15 -9.98 26.67
N THR A 23 -18.21 -9.98 28.01
CA THR A 23 -17.51 -8.97 28.81
C THR A 23 -16.00 -9.11 28.66
N VAL A 24 -15.31 -8.00 28.38
CA VAL A 24 -13.85 -7.92 28.23
C VAL A 24 -13.27 -7.05 29.35
N THR A 25 -12.17 -7.49 29.96
CA THR A 25 -11.46 -6.75 31.03
C THR A 25 -10.16 -6.11 30.57
N ALA A 26 -9.55 -6.63 29.50
CA ALA A 26 -8.39 -6.04 28.88
C ALA A 26 -8.37 -6.32 27.38
N ALA A 27 -7.84 -5.36 26.62
CA ALA A 27 -7.64 -5.49 25.20
C ALA A 27 -6.23 -5.04 24.83
N SER A 28 -5.60 -5.71 23.88
CA SER A 28 -4.35 -5.26 23.29
C SER A 28 -4.38 -5.42 21.78
N LEU A 29 -3.83 -4.44 21.08
CA LEU A 29 -3.69 -4.41 19.63
C LEU A 29 -2.25 -4.69 19.26
N ARG A 30 -2.03 -5.72 18.44
CA ARG A 30 -0.74 -6.01 17.85
C ARG A 30 -0.67 -5.43 16.45
N VAL A 31 0.30 -4.54 16.22
CA VAL A 31 0.57 -3.89 14.92
C VAL A 31 2.02 -4.21 14.54
N GLY A 32 2.21 -5.12 13.59
CA GLY A 32 3.53 -5.66 13.26
C GLY A 32 4.18 -6.37 14.46
N SER A 33 5.33 -5.84 14.92
CA SER A 33 6.04 -6.35 16.10
C SER A 33 5.65 -5.65 17.41
N SER A 34 4.90 -4.54 17.34
CA SER A 34 4.53 -3.74 18.51
C SER A 34 3.19 -4.18 19.07
N THR A 35 3.03 -4.08 20.39
CA THR A 35 1.77 -4.37 21.12
C THR A 35 1.36 -3.12 21.90
N HIS A 36 0.10 -2.73 21.75
CA HIS A 36 -0.49 -1.53 22.33
C HIS A 36 -1.67 -1.91 23.20
N ASN A 37 -1.70 -1.44 24.45
CA ASN A 37 -2.81 -1.72 25.34
C ASN A 37 -3.97 -0.77 25.00
N GLY A 38 -5.18 -1.33 24.92
CA GLY A 38 -6.41 -0.58 24.70
C GLY A 38 -7.02 -0.13 26.02
N THR A 39 -7.66 1.03 26.00
CA THR A 39 -8.53 1.49 27.09
C THR A 39 -9.97 1.12 26.77
N ILE A 40 -10.64 0.42 27.68
CA ILE A 40 -12.03 0.00 27.51
C ILE A 40 -12.93 0.98 28.25
N ALA A 41 -13.86 1.63 27.55
CA ALA A 41 -14.82 2.56 28.14
C ALA A 41 -16.10 2.60 27.32
N GLY A 42 -17.26 2.53 28.00
CA GLY A 42 -18.56 2.78 27.35
C GLY A 42 -18.98 1.77 26.27
N GLY A 43 -18.37 0.59 26.22
CA GLY A 43 -18.60 -0.39 25.14
C GLY A 43 -17.58 -0.30 24.01
N ASP A 44 -16.67 0.68 24.04
CA ASP A 44 -15.62 0.84 23.05
C ASP A 44 -14.25 0.44 23.59
N VAL A 45 -13.37 0.04 22.68
CA VAL A 45 -11.94 -0.08 22.94
C VAL A 45 -11.19 0.97 22.12
N THR A 46 -10.43 1.80 22.83
CA THR A 46 -9.57 2.83 22.22
C THR A 46 -8.12 2.43 22.32
N PHE A 47 -7.43 2.35 21.18
CA PHE A 47 -5.99 2.08 21.09
C PHE A 47 -5.25 3.34 20.64
N SER A 48 -4.15 3.68 21.31
CA SER A 48 -3.20 4.69 20.83
C SER A 48 -2.15 4.01 19.95
N LEU A 49 -1.98 4.50 18.73
CA LEU A 49 -1.05 3.94 17.76
C LEU A 49 0.31 4.65 17.77
N PRO A 50 1.40 3.91 17.51
CA PRO A 50 2.72 4.53 17.34
C PRO A 50 2.84 5.12 15.93
N ALA A 51 3.95 5.82 15.67
CA ALA A 51 4.32 6.21 14.32
C ALA A 51 4.44 4.97 13.41
N LEU A 52 3.77 5.03 12.27
CA LEU A 52 3.77 3.95 11.29
C LEU A 52 4.98 4.10 10.35
N THR A 53 6.05 3.36 10.63
CA THR A 53 7.31 3.43 9.86
C THR A 53 7.47 2.32 8.83
N LYS A 54 6.65 1.25 8.92
CA LYS A 54 6.74 0.12 7.99
C LYS A 54 5.83 0.37 6.79
N LEU A 55 6.40 0.50 5.61
CA LEU A 55 5.66 0.64 4.36
C LEU A 55 4.82 -0.60 4.02
N GLY A 56 3.70 -0.38 3.35
CA GLY A 56 2.79 -1.39 2.82
C GLY A 56 1.62 -1.72 3.73
N VAL A 57 1.04 -2.91 3.50
CA VAL A 57 -0.14 -3.37 4.26
C VAL A 57 0.29 -3.90 5.62
N ILE A 58 -0.18 -3.25 6.68
CA ILE A 58 -0.01 -3.70 8.06
C ILE A 58 -1.33 -4.31 8.53
N ARG A 59 -1.32 -5.63 8.75
CA ARG A 59 -2.43 -6.32 9.41
C ARG A 59 -2.27 -6.22 10.91
N SER A 60 -3.36 -5.91 11.61
CA SER A 60 -3.37 -5.92 13.07
C SER A 60 -4.17 -7.10 13.61
N THR A 61 -3.87 -7.47 14.85
CA THR A 61 -4.59 -8.52 15.58
C THR A 61 -4.95 -7.97 16.94
N ILE A 62 -6.21 -8.08 17.31
CA ILE A 62 -6.69 -7.65 18.62
C ILE A 62 -6.75 -8.89 19.50
N ARG A 63 -6.13 -8.82 20.67
CA ARG A 63 -6.24 -9.83 21.71
C ARG A 63 -7.15 -9.29 22.81
N LEU A 64 -8.24 -9.99 23.06
CA LEU A 64 -9.21 -9.65 24.10
C LEU A 64 -9.05 -10.63 25.27
N THR A 65 -9.17 -10.12 26.50
CA THR A 65 -9.06 -10.90 27.74
C THR A 65 -10.35 -10.79 28.52
N ARG A 66 -10.91 -11.92 28.91
CA ARG A 66 -12.16 -12.03 29.68
C ARG A 66 -11.91 -11.87 31.18
N PRO A 67 -12.97 -11.58 31.97
CA PRO A 67 -12.96 -11.83 33.40
C PRO A 67 -12.52 -13.28 33.67
N GLY A 68 -11.50 -13.46 34.52
CA GLY A 68 -10.91 -14.78 34.78
C GLY A 68 -9.67 -15.12 33.94
N GLY A 69 -9.22 -14.24 33.05
CA GLY A 69 -7.89 -14.30 32.44
C GLY A 69 -7.77 -15.13 31.16
N SER A 70 -8.85 -15.77 30.69
CA SER A 70 -8.85 -16.38 29.36
C SER A 70 -8.77 -15.31 28.27
N SER A 71 -8.04 -15.57 27.19
CA SER A 71 -7.87 -14.62 26.09
C SER A 71 -8.17 -15.26 24.75
N PHE A 72 -8.67 -14.48 23.81
CA PHE A 72 -8.84 -14.88 22.41
C PHE A 72 -8.37 -13.76 21.49
N SER A 73 -8.07 -14.11 20.24
CA SER A 73 -7.59 -13.16 19.23
C SER A 73 -8.62 -13.03 18.12
N VAL A 74 -8.84 -11.80 17.69
CA VAL A 74 -9.71 -11.44 16.56
C VAL A 74 -8.91 -10.61 15.55
N ALA A 75 -9.31 -10.68 14.29
CA ALA A 75 -8.70 -9.85 13.25
C ALA A 75 -8.97 -8.37 13.57
N GLY A 76 -7.91 -7.56 13.55
CA GLY A 76 -8.04 -6.11 13.72
C GLY A 76 -8.12 -5.39 12.37
N PRO A 77 -8.29 -4.05 12.40
CA PRO A 77 -8.24 -3.25 11.18
C PRO A 77 -6.90 -3.40 10.47
N SER A 78 -6.92 -3.33 9.14
CA SER A 78 -5.71 -3.29 8.33
C SER A 78 -5.41 -1.86 7.89
N PHE A 79 -4.13 -1.52 7.90
CA PHE A 79 -3.63 -0.20 7.53
C PHE A 79 -2.79 -0.31 6.27
N VAL A 80 -2.83 0.72 5.45
CA VAL A 80 -1.88 0.90 4.35
C VAL A 80 -0.97 2.06 4.69
N VAL A 81 0.33 1.86 4.62
CA VAL A 81 1.34 2.92 4.83
C VAL A 81 2.07 3.17 3.52
N GLU A 82 1.91 4.35 2.97
CA GLU A 82 2.54 4.80 1.73
C GLU A 82 3.85 5.55 2.03
N PRO A 83 4.85 5.51 1.12
CA PRO A 83 6.08 6.26 1.31
C PRO A 83 5.81 7.76 1.38
N SER A 84 6.52 8.45 2.27
CA SER A 84 6.44 9.91 2.44
C SER A 84 6.97 10.68 1.22
N VAL A 85 7.94 10.09 0.51
CA VAL A 85 8.55 10.67 -0.68
C VAL A 85 7.85 10.12 -1.93
N PRO A 86 7.44 10.97 -2.88
CA PRO A 86 6.85 10.53 -4.14
C PRO A 86 7.82 9.64 -4.92
N SER A 87 7.45 8.39 -5.13
CA SER A 87 8.24 7.44 -5.92
C SER A 87 8.09 7.63 -7.43
N GLY A 88 7.16 8.49 -7.87
CA GLY A 88 6.72 8.62 -9.26
C GLY A 88 5.70 7.57 -9.70
N TRP A 89 5.47 6.53 -8.91
CA TRP A 89 4.35 5.59 -9.10
C TRP A 89 3.05 6.18 -8.54
N HIS A 90 1.91 5.62 -8.95
CA HIS A 90 0.63 5.98 -8.37
C HIS A 90 0.54 5.58 -6.90
N THR A 91 0.17 6.55 -6.07
CA THR A 91 -0.33 6.38 -4.70
C THR A 91 -1.83 6.05 -4.72
N LEU A 92 -2.39 5.64 -3.58
CA LEU A 92 -3.83 5.46 -3.38
C LEU A 92 -4.61 6.70 -3.80
N ALA A 93 -4.21 7.88 -3.31
CA ALA A 93 -4.87 9.15 -3.63
C ALA A 93 -4.87 9.43 -5.14
N SER A 94 -3.69 9.39 -5.78
CA SER A 94 -3.60 9.65 -7.23
C SER A 94 -4.35 8.62 -8.08
N ALA A 95 -4.37 7.35 -7.65
CA ALA A 95 -5.13 6.32 -8.34
C ALA A 95 -6.63 6.59 -8.23
N ARG A 96 -7.15 7.01 -7.06
CA ARG A 96 -8.57 7.37 -6.87
C ARG A 96 -8.99 8.56 -7.73
N ASP A 97 -8.12 9.55 -7.86
CA ASP A 97 -8.40 10.74 -8.69
C ASP A 97 -8.54 10.37 -10.17
N GLU A 98 -7.67 9.49 -10.69
CA GLU A 98 -7.66 9.12 -12.11
C GLU A 98 -8.57 7.92 -12.44
N TRP A 99 -8.87 7.06 -11.47
CA TRP A 99 -9.67 5.84 -11.63
C TRP A 99 -11.00 5.93 -10.87
N ARG A 100 -12.01 6.44 -11.57
CA ARG A 100 -13.38 6.65 -11.06
C ARG A 100 -14.00 5.42 -10.37
N ASP A 101 -13.77 4.23 -10.90
CA ASP A 101 -14.35 2.97 -10.42
C ASP A 101 -13.38 2.14 -9.56
N ALA A 102 -12.38 2.78 -8.95
CA ALA A 102 -11.45 2.13 -8.03
C ALA A 102 -12.20 1.59 -6.79
N PRO A 103 -11.72 0.50 -6.15
CA PRO A 103 -12.30 -0.03 -4.91
C PRO A 103 -12.51 1.09 -3.88
N SER A 104 -13.75 1.32 -3.48
CA SER A 104 -14.10 2.47 -2.64
C SER A 104 -13.65 2.28 -1.19
N GLU A 105 -13.40 3.38 -0.46
CA GLU A 105 -13.03 3.33 0.97
C GLU A 105 -14.12 2.69 1.84
N HIS A 106 -15.37 2.72 1.37
CA HIS A 106 -16.54 2.16 2.04
C HIS A 106 -16.67 0.64 1.87
N GLU A 107 -15.98 0.04 0.89
CA GLU A 107 -15.90 -1.41 0.77
C GLU A 107 -14.97 -1.96 1.86
N THR A 108 -15.37 -3.06 2.50
CA THR A 108 -14.55 -3.73 3.51
C THR A 108 -13.18 -4.07 2.92
N GLY A 109 -12.14 -3.38 3.41
CA GLY A 109 -10.77 -3.55 2.92
C GLY A 109 -10.46 -2.85 1.59
N GLY A 110 -11.28 -1.89 1.14
CA GLY A 110 -11.11 -1.20 -0.15
C GLY A 110 -9.72 -0.59 -0.37
N ASP A 111 -9.16 0.12 0.61
CA ASP A 111 -7.79 0.67 0.51
C ASP A 111 -6.73 -0.43 0.42
N VAL A 112 -6.89 -1.50 1.18
CA VAL A 112 -5.96 -2.63 1.18
C VAL A 112 -5.98 -3.31 -0.19
N LEU A 113 -7.18 -3.50 -0.76
CA LEU A 113 -7.37 -4.06 -2.09
C LEU A 113 -6.73 -3.16 -3.15
N LEU A 114 -7.05 -1.86 -3.14
CA LEU A 114 -6.50 -0.88 -4.08
C LEU A 114 -4.97 -0.83 -4.01
N TYR A 115 -4.42 -0.78 -2.79
CA TYR A 115 -2.96 -0.81 -2.59
C TYR A 115 -2.35 -2.10 -3.15
N THR A 116 -2.97 -3.25 -2.85
CA THR A 116 -2.43 -4.55 -3.28
C THR A 116 -2.44 -4.68 -4.81
N VAL A 117 -3.49 -4.22 -5.50
CA VAL A 117 -3.51 -4.24 -6.97
C VAL A 117 -2.52 -3.25 -7.58
N LEU A 118 -2.36 -2.06 -7.00
CA LEU A 118 -1.37 -1.08 -7.44
C LEU A 118 0.07 -1.58 -7.25
N GLU A 119 0.36 -2.22 -6.11
CA GLU A 119 1.69 -2.76 -5.82
C GLU A 119 2.01 -3.97 -6.70
N THR A 120 1.03 -4.85 -6.93
CA THR A 120 1.20 -5.97 -7.87
C THR A 120 1.45 -5.45 -9.28
N ALA A 121 0.69 -4.47 -9.74
CA ALA A 121 0.90 -3.83 -11.04
C ALA A 121 2.27 -3.15 -11.12
N ARG A 122 2.71 -2.48 -10.05
CA ARG A 122 4.03 -1.83 -9.95
C ARG A 122 5.15 -2.83 -10.16
N VAL A 123 5.14 -3.93 -9.41
CA VAL A 123 6.14 -5.00 -9.50
C VAL A 123 6.18 -5.58 -10.92
N GLN A 124 5.02 -5.90 -11.49
CA GLN A 124 4.94 -6.44 -12.85
C GLN A 124 5.48 -5.45 -13.90
N CYS A 125 5.14 -4.16 -13.78
CA CYS A 125 5.62 -3.12 -14.69
C CYS A 125 7.12 -2.89 -14.57
N ALA A 126 7.65 -2.89 -13.34
CA ALA A 126 9.08 -2.76 -13.09
C ALA A 126 9.88 -3.97 -13.60
N GLU A 127 9.36 -5.19 -13.46
CA GLU A 127 9.99 -6.41 -13.95
C GLU A 127 9.96 -6.50 -15.49
N PHE A 128 8.84 -6.10 -16.12
CA PHE A 128 8.70 -6.15 -17.57
C PHE A 128 9.36 -4.97 -18.27
N GLY A 129 9.38 -3.77 -17.69
CA GLY A 129 9.92 -2.56 -18.31
C GLY A 129 11.43 -2.65 -18.62
N PRO A 130 11.99 -1.74 -19.41
CA PRO A 130 13.44 -1.53 -19.40
C PRO A 130 13.89 -1.22 -17.96
N SER A 131 15.12 -1.61 -17.60
CA SER A 131 15.67 -1.21 -16.31
C SER A 131 15.57 0.30 -16.22
N LEU A 132 14.80 0.80 -15.25
CA LEU A 132 14.87 2.20 -14.89
C LEU A 132 16.34 2.42 -14.55
N ALA A 133 17.03 3.25 -15.34
CA ALA A 133 18.38 3.62 -15.00
C ALA A 133 18.26 4.23 -13.60
N VAL A 134 18.80 3.54 -12.61
CA VAL A 134 19.22 4.24 -11.41
C VAL A 134 20.17 5.27 -11.97
N ASP A 135 19.89 6.57 -11.85
CA ASP A 135 20.79 7.61 -12.33
C ASP A 135 22.15 7.34 -11.69
N GLU A 136 22.99 6.57 -12.38
CA GLU A 136 24.38 6.40 -12.08
C GLU A 136 24.93 7.75 -12.51
N ALA A 137 24.98 8.66 -11.52
CA ALA A 137 25.43 10.02 -11.69
C ALA A 137 26.61 10.00 -12.67
N PRO A 138 26.54 10.73 -13.80
CA PRO A 138 27.51 10.58 -14.88
C PRO A 138 28.89 10.71 -14.26
N THR A 139 29.62 9.60 -14.20
CA THR A 139 31.00 9.58 -13.74
C THR A 139 31.81 10.23 -14.85
N LEU A 140 31.75 11.56 -14.90
CA LEU A 140 32.57 12.36 -15.79
C LEU A 140 34.03 12.06 -15.43
N PRO A 141 34.82 11.44 -16.32
CA PRO A 141 36.22 11.22 -16.05
C PRO A 141 36.93 12.58 -16.09
N GLY A 142 37.29 13.11 -14.93
CA GLY A 142 38.16 14.29 -14.82
C GLY A 142 37.67 15.46 -13.96
N LEU A 143 36.51 15.38 -13.30
CA LEU A 143 36.07 16.44 -12.40
C LEU A 143 36.49 16.12 -10.96
N GLY A 144 37.54 16.80 -10.48
CA GLY A 144 38.08 16.64 -9.14
C GLY A 144 37.03 16.86 -8.04
N THR A 145 37.21 16.16 -6.92
CA THR A 145 36.40 16.28 -5.69
C THR A 145 36.43 17.72 -5.16
N LEU A 146 35.47 18.55 -5.57
CA LEU A 146 35.24 19.84 -4.93
C LEU A 146 34.46 19.60 -3.64
N SER A 147 35.22 19.55 -2.54
CA SER A 147 34.74 19.66 -1.18
C SER A 147 34.21 21.08 -0.96
N GLY A 148 32.93 21.30 -1.25
CA GLY A 148 32.22 22.56 -1.05
C GLY A 148 30.79 22.26 -0.62
N ALA A 149 30.50 22.58 0.64
CA ALA A 149 29.21 22.37 1.31
C ALA A 149 28.15 23.36 0.83
N ASP A 150 27.80 23.31 -0.47
CA ASP A 150 26.68 24.04 -1.03
C ASP A 150 25.66 23.04 -1.58
N THR A 151 24.56 22.93 -0.86
CA THR A 151 23.29 22.25 -1.13
C THR A 151 23.17 21.61 -2.54
N LEU A 152 23.68 20.39 -2.68
CA LEU A 152 23.31 19.52 -3.80
C LEU A 152 21.83 19.11 -3.63
N PRO A 153 21.02 19.07 -4.69
CA PRO A 153 19.70 18.46 -4.59
C PRO A 153 19.90 17.00 -4.16
N SER A 154 19.25 16.61 -3.07
CA SER A 154 19.33 15.29 -2.46
C SER A 154 19.33 14.17 -3.50
N ALA A 155 20.25 13.23 -3.31
CA ALA A 155 20.46 12.03 -4.11
C ALA A 155 19.17 11.46 -4.73
N GLY A 156 19.10 11.53 -6.06
CA GLY A 156 18.37 10.66 -6.99
C GLY A 156 17.09 10.02 -6.47
N THR A 157 16.01 10.81 -6.37
CA THR A 157 14.68 10.22 -6.51
C THR A 157 14.58 9.74 -7.95
N LEU A 158 14.58 8.42 -8.16
CA LEU A 158 14.38 7.81 -9.47
C LEU A 158 12.98 8.16 -9.94
N ALA A 159 12.83 9.32 -10.59
CA ALA A 159 11.58 9.79 -11.12
C ALA A 159 11.11 8.77 -12.15
N VAL A 160 10.16 7.93 -11.74
CA VAL A 160 9.56 6.91 -12.61
C VAL A 160 8.97 7.63 -13.82
N PRO A 161 9.35 7.25 -15.05
CA PRO A 161 8.83 7.90 -16.24
C PRO A 161 7.29 7.81 -16.31
N GLU A 162 6.65 8.84 -16.87
CA GLU A 162 5.19 8.94 -16.92
C GLU A 162 4.51 7.72 -17.56
N HIS A 163 5.12 7.12 -18.58
CA HIS A 163 4.57 5.93 -19.22
C HIS A 163 4.56 4.69 -18.30
N PHE A 164 5.49 4.58 -17.34
CA PHE A 164 5.43 3.53 -16.31
C PHE A 164 4.30 3.77 -15.32
N ARG A 165 4.09 5.03 -14.90
CA ARG A 165 2.97 5.44 -14.04
C ARG A 165 1.63 5.10 -14.70
N GLN A 166 1.44 5.50 -15.95
CA GLN A 166 0.25 5.17 -16.75
C GLN A 166 0.07 3.65 -16.93
N ALA A 167 1.15 2.92 -17.22
CA ALA A 167 1.12 1.47 -17.38
C ALA A 167 0.69 0.76 -16.08
N GLN A 168 1.18 1.22 -14.92
CA GLN A 168 0.79 0.71 -13.61
C GLN A 168 -0.72 0.84 -13.40
N LEU A 169 -1.30 2.02 -13.62
CA LEU A 169 -2.73 2.25 -13.40
C LEU A 169 -3.58 1.38 -14.32
N MET A 170 -3.19 1.27 -15.59
CA MET A 170 -3.90 0.43 -16.55
C MET A 170 -3.82 -1.06 -16.19
N GLN A 171 -2.65 -1.53 -15.73
CA GLN A 171 -2.50 -2.91 -15.27
C GLN A 171 -3.27 -3.18 -13.98
N ALA A 172 -3.30 -2.24 -13.03
CA ALA A 172 -4.10 -2.35 -11.82
C ALA A 172 -5.61 -2.46 -12.11
N ARG A 173 -6.12 -1.67 -13.07
CA ARG A 173 -7.49 -1.78 -13.58
C ARG A 173 -7.79 -3.15 -14.16
N ASN A 174 -6.87 -3.69 -14.96
CA ASN A 174 -7.02 -5.01 -15.55
C ASN A 174 -7.08 -6.11 -14.49
N ILE A 175 -6.20 -6.05 -13.47
CA ILE A 175 -6.19 -7.00 -12.35
C ILE A 175 -7.52 -6.95 -11.59
N TRP A 176 -8.04 -5.76 -11.29
CA TRP A 176 -9.32 -5.58 -10.59
C TRP A 176 -10.52 -6.08 -11.38
N ASN A 177 -10.58 -5.74 -12.68
CA ASN A 177 -11.68 -6.19 -13.53
C ASN A 177 -11.67 -7.72 -13.69
N ALA A 178 -10.49 -8.32 -13.80
CA ALA A 178 -10.33 -9.76 -13.83
C ALA A 178 -10.81 -10.42 -12.51
N SER A 179 -10.48 -9.83 -11.35
CA SER A 179 -10.91 -10.38 -10.05
C SER A 179 -12.43 -10.30 -9.84
N ARG A 180 -13.13 -9.36 -10.48
CA ARG A 180 -14.59 -9.22 -10.40
C ARG A 180 -15.36 -10.18 -11.30
N THR A 181 -14.74 -10.63 -12.39
CA THR A 181 -15.46 -11.37 -13.46
C THR A 181 -15.43 -12.88 -13.27
N ASP A 182 -14.64 -13.42 -12.33
CA ASP A 182 -14.57 -14.85 -12.01
C ASP A 182 -15.29 -15.22 -10.69
N PRO A 183 -16.62 -15.44 -10.71
CA PRO A 183 -17.39 -15.85 -9.54
C PRO A 183 -17.24 -17.34 -9.20
N ALA A 184 -16.64 -18.16 -10.06
CA ALA A 184 -16.54 -19.61 -9.87
C ALA A 184 -15.23 -20.02 -9.15
N SER A 185 -14.18 -19.20 -9.23
CA SER A 185 -12.88 -19.51 -8.64
C SER A 185 -12.26 -18.39 -7.78
N GLY A 186 -12.93 -17.24 -7.67
CA GLY A 186 -12.50 -16.06 -6.91
C GLY A 186 -13.31 -15.83 -5.64
N GLY A 187 -12.84 -16.36 -4.51
CA GLY A 187 -13.42 -16.02 -3.21
C GLY A 187 -13.23 -14.53 -2.89
N ILE A 188 -14.30 -13.76 -2.93
CA ILE A 188 -14.40 -12.48 -2.21
C ILE A 188 -15.11 -12.80 -0.89
N GLY A 189 -14.31 -13.21 0.09
CA GLY A 189 -14.75 -13.58 1.43
C GLY A 189 -13.61 -13.35 2.44
N ASN A 190 -13.99 -13.22 3.72
CA ASN A 190 -13.23 -12.69 4.86
C ASN A 190 -11.79 -13.24 5.07
N ASP A 191 -11.38 -14.35 4.41
CA ASP A 191 -10.12 -15.04 4.69
C ASP A 191 -9.05 -15.01 3.58
N GLY A 192 -9.22 -14.22 2.53
CA GLY A 192 -8.08 -13.88 1.67
C GLY A 192 -8.41 -13.49 0.24
N PHE A 193 -8.07 -12.25 -0.12
CA PHE A 193 -8.01 -11.84 -1.51
C PHE A 193 -6.82 -12.53 -2.19
N VAL A 194 -7.09 -13.55 -3.01
CA VAL A 194 -6.07 -14.23 -3.81
C VAL A 194 -5.97 -13.54 -5.16
N ILE A 195 -5.02 -12.62 -5.30
CA ILE A 195 -4.67 -12.07 -6.61
C ILE A 195 -3.93 -13.15 -7.39
N ARG A 196 -4.54 -13.62 -8.48
CA ARG A 196 -3.82 -14.43 -9.45
C ARG A 196 -3.05 -13.49 -10.38
N PRO A 197 -1.72 -13.65 -10.52
CA PRO A 197 -0.97 -12.87 -11.48
C PRO A 197 -1.43 -13.25 -12.89
N PHE A 198 -2.26 -12.42 -13.50
CA PHE A 198 -2.60 -12.54 -14.91
C PHE A 198 -1.42 -12.07 -15.76
N PRO A 199 -1.22 -12.66 -16.94
CA PRO A 199 -0.23 -12.15 -17.88
C PRO A 199 -0.54 -10.69 -18.20
N MET A 200 0.50 -9.86 -18.22
CA MET A 200 0.36 -8.44 -18.53
C MET A 200 -0.21 -8.23 -19.94
N ASP A 201 -1.18 -7.31 -20.04
CA ASP A 201 -1.90 -7.01 -21.28
C ASP A 201 -0.97 -6.44 -22.37
N TRP A 202 -1.31 -6.70 -23.64
CA TRP A 202 -0.53 -6.24 -24.79
C TRP A 202 -0.37 -4.71 -24.82
N VAL A 203 -1.41 -3.96 -24.46
CA VAL A 203 -1.37 -2.49 -24.47
C VAL A 203 -0.40 -2.00 -23.39
N VAL A 204 -0.44 -2.58 -22.19
CA VAL A 204 0.50 -2.25 -21.09
C VAL A 204 1.94 -2.52 -21.55
N LYS A 205 2.19 -3.67 -22.20
CA LYS A 205 3.51 -3.99 -22.75
C LYS A 205 3.96 -3.01 -23.83
N GLY A 206 3.04 -2.55 -24.68
CA GLY A 206 3.30 -1.55 -25.70
C GLY A 206 3.64 -0.17 -25.13
N ILE A 207 3.03 0.21 -24.00
CA ILE A 207 3.37 1.44 -23.26
C ILE A 207 4.77 1.34 -22.63
N LEU A 208 5.07 0.21 -21.97
CA LEU A 208 6.37 0.01 -21.30
C LEU A 208 7.53 -0.19 -22.28
N ARG A 209 7.28 -0.83 -23.43
CA ARG A 209 8.29 -1.13 -24.46
C ARG A 209 7.74 -0.86 -25.87
N PRO A 210 7.67 0.41 -26.28
CA PRO A 210 7.21 0.76 -27.63
C PRO A 210 8.11 0.12 -28.70
N LYS A 211 7.51 -0.59 -29.66
CA LYS A 211 8.26 -1.26 -30.75
C LYS A 211 8.96 -0.30 -31.71
N ARG A 212 8.53 0.95 -31.74
CA ARG A 212 9.15 2.03 -32.51
C ARG A 212 9.49 3.14 -31.53
N GLY A 213 10.77 3.49 -31.44
CA GLY A 213 11.19 4.66 -30.68
C GLY A 213 10.50 5.89 -31.26
N ILE A 214 9.66 6.54 -30.46
CA ILE A 214 9.15 7.86 -30.81
C ILE A 214 10.25 8.83 -30.38
N PRO A 215 10.88 9.57 -31.31
CA PRO A 215 11.85 10.59 -30.92
C PRO A 215 11.13 11.60 -30.02
N VAL A 216 11.61 11.72 -28.78
CA VAL A 216 11.20 12.79 -27.88
C VAL A 216 12.00 14.01 -28.29
N PHE A 217 11.36 14.94 -29.00
CA PHE A 217 11.96 16.25 -29.22
C PHE A 217 11.93 16.99 -27.89
N ALA A 218 13.11 17.16 -27.30
CA ALA A 218 13.35 18.03 -26.15
C ALA A 218 13.26 19.50 -26.58
#